data_AF-A0AAW4Q7W9-F1
#
_entry.id   AF-A0AAW4Q7W9-F1
#
_cell.length_a   1.000
_cell.length_b   1.000
_cell.length_c   1.000
_cell.angle_alpha   90.00
_cell.angle_beta   90.00
_cell.angle_gamma   90.00
#
_symmetry.space_group_name_H-M   'P 1'
#
loop_
_entity.id
_entity.type
_entity.pdbx_description
1 polymer ?
#
loop_
_entity_poly.entity_id
_entity_poly.type
_entity_poly.pdbx_seq_one_letter_code
_entity_poly.pdbx_strand_id
1 'polypeptide(L)'
;MIQVIDAALPPDGITHTAKQALEFADKRPYDEAKPVDAAHRTAQGILADLCGRRGIRQELEHIDADVKVEIVAVLSEIIRLGMAQPSAAS
;
A
#
# COMPACT_ATOMS: atom_id res chain seq x y z
N MET A 1 10.53 12.34 16.15
CA MET A 1 9.21 11.78 16.51
C MET A 1 8.25 12.23 15.42
N ILE A 2 8.01 11.41 14.40
CA ILE A 2 7.06 11.78 13.34
C ILE A 2 5.68 11.77 13.97
N GLN A 3 5.09 12.95 14.16
CA GLN A 3 3.71 13.06 14.62
C GLN A 3 2.82 12.48 13.53
N VAL A 4 2.21 11.33 13.83
CA VAL A 4 1.12 10.80 13.03
C VAL A 4 0.02 11.84 13.10
N ILE A 5 -0.27 12.49 11.97
CA ILE A 5 -1.18 13.62 11.90
C ILE A 5 -2.58 13.09 12.25
N ASP A 6 -3.05 13.43 13.46
CA ASP A 6 -4.42 13.24 13.93
C ASP A 6 -5.32 14.32 13.34
N ALA A 7 -5.24 14.50 12.02
CA ALA A 7 -6.19 15.30 11.28
C ALA A 7 -7.35 14.37 10.95
N ALA A 8 -8.54 14.74 11.40
CA ALA A 8 -9.78 14.18 10.89
C ALA A 8 -9.80 14.38 9.36
N LEU A 9 -9.31 13.36 8.65
CA LEU A 9 -9.29 13.30 7.20
C LEU A 9 -10.74 13.32 6.70
N PRO A 10 -11.01 13.96 5.55
CA PRO A 10 -12.35 14.01 5.00
C PRO A 10 -12.93 12.59 4.86
N PRO A 11 -14.25 12.41 5.03
CA PRO A 11 -14.92 11.10 5.02
C PRO A 11 -14.67 10.29 3.74
N ASP A 12 -14.15 10.94 2.70
CA ASP A 12 -13.98 10.39 1.37
C ASP A 12 -12.51 10.05 1.05
N GLY A 13 -11.58 10.29 1.98
CA GLY A 13 -10.15 10.38 1.70
C GLY A 13 -9.29 9.20 2.14
N ILE A 14 -9.77 8.34 3.05
CA ILE A 14 -9.12 7.08 3.46
C ILE A 14 -10.23 6.09 3.76
N THR A 15 -10.31 4.99 2.99
CA THR A 15 -11.37 3.99 3.17
C THR A 15 -11.05 3.03 4.31
N HIS A 16 -9.77 2.87 4.64
CA HIS A 16 -9.28 2.01 5.71
C HIS A 16 -8.14 2.66 6.49
N THR A 17 -8.14 2.52 7.82
CA THR A 17 -6.94 2.88 8.60
C THR A 17 -5.70 2.15 8.06
N ALA A 18 -4.50 2.73 8.20
CA ALA A 18 -3.26 2.09 7.75
C ALA A 18 -3.10 0.66 8.29
N LYS A 19 -3.57 0.40 9.52
CA LYS A 19 -3.61 -0.94 10.10
C LYS A 19 -4.53 -1.89 9.33
N GLN A 20 -5.75 -1.45 9.03
CA GLN A 20 -6.71 -2.25 8.24
C GLN A 20 -6.18 -2.53 6.83
N ALA A 21 -5.54 -1.54 6.19
CA ALA A 21 -4.91 -1.72 4.89
C ALA A 21 -3.82 -2.81 4.92
N LEU A 22 -2.97 -2.82 5.97
CA LEU A 22 -1.98 -3.87 6.17
C LEU A 22 -2.60 -5.25 6.49
N GLU A 23 -3.72 -5.29 7.20
CA GLU A 23 -4.46 -6.54 7.42
C GLU A 23 -5.07 -7.09 6.12
N PHE A 24 -5.47 -6.22 5.20
CA PHE A 24 -5.95 -6.63 3.88
C PHE A 24 -4.82 -7.18 3.01
N ALA A 25 -3.61 -6.64 3.08
CA ALA A 25 -2.44 -7.20 2.39
C ALA A 25 -2.25 -8.69 2.73
N ASP A 26 -2.42 -9.06 3.99
CA ASP A 26 -2.23 -10.46 4.42
C ASP A 26 -3.38 -11.38 3.97
N LYS A 27 -4.60 -10.85 3.84
CA LYS A 27 -5.82 -11.65 3.56
C LYS A 27 -6.19 -11.69 2.08
N ARG A 28 -5.90 -10.62 1.34
CA ARG A 28 -6.27 -10.39 -0.06
C ARG A 28 -5.14 -9.62 -0.75
N PRO A 29 -4.00 -10.29 -0.98
CA PRO A 29 -2.87 -9.68 -1.68
C PRO A 29 -3.27 -9.23 -3.08
N TYR A 30 -2.80 -8.05 -3.49
CA TYR A 30 -3.14 -7.46 -4.79
C TYR A 30 -2.54 -8.25 -5.98
N ASP A 31 -1.34 -8.80 -5.82
CA ASP A 31 -0.64 -9.65 -6.78
C ASP A 31 -0.89 -11.15 -6.55
N GLU A 32 -1.89 -11.50 -5.72
CA GLU A 32 -2.23 -12.87 -5.32
C GLU A 32 -1.12 -13.63 -4.56
N ALA A 33 0.03 -13.00 -4.29
CA ALA A 33 1.15 -13.59 -3.56
C ALA A 33 1.15 -13.16 -2.09
N LYS A 34 1.49 -14.08 -1.18
CA LYS A 34 1.68 -13.70 0.22
C LYS A 34 2.87 -12.73 0.34
N PRO A 35 2.75 -11.65 1.12
CA PRO A 35 3.86 -10.75 1.39
C PRO A 35 5.11 -11.50 1.88
N VAL A 36 6.26 -11.23 1.26
CA VAL A 36 7.53 -11.88 1.65
C VAL A 36 8.27 -11.12 2.74
N ASP A 37 8.13 -9.79 2.78
CA ASP A 37 8.77 -8.91 3.75
C ASP A 37 7.89 -7.70 4.08
N ALA A 38 8.36 -6.84 5.00
CA ALA A 38 7.61 -5.67 5.45
C ALA A 38 7.34 -4.65 4.34
N ALA A 39 8.23 -4.52 3.36
CA ALA A 39 8.06 -3.59 2.26
C ALA A 39 7.03 -4.12 1.26
N HIS A 40 7.07 -5.42 0.95
CA HIS A 40 6.06 -6.10 0.14
C HIS A 40 4.68 -6.01 0.77
N ARG A 41 4.60 -6.24 2.08
CA ARG A 41 3.35 -6.06 2.84
C ARG A 41 2.84 -4.62 2.80
N THR A 42 3.75 -3.65 2.87
CA THR A 42 3.39 -2.22 2.78
C THR A 42 2.88 -1.85 1.39
N ALA A 43 3.54 -2.31 0.32
CA ALA A 43 3.10 -2.10 -1.06
C ALA A 43 1.69 -2.64 -1.29
N GLN A 44 1.44 -3.88 -0.88
CA GLN A 44 0.11 -4.48 -0.98
C GLN A 44 -0.93 -3.75 -0.12
N GLY A 45 -0.56 -3.26 1.06
CA GLY A 45 -1.45 -2.46 1.92
C GLY A 45 -1.86 -1.14 1.26
N ILE A 46 -0.92 -0.44 0.62
CA ILE A 46 -1.21 0.78 -0.15
C ILE A 46 -2.22 0.47 -1.26
N LEU A 47 -1.97 -0.57 -2.04
CA LEU A 47 -2.86 -0.96 -3.15
C LEU A 47 -4.23 -1.42 -2.65
N ALA A 48 -4.30 -2.10 -1.50
CA ALA A 48 -5.56 -2.48 -0.87
C ALA A 48 -6.39 -1.26 -0.45
N ASP A 49 -5.77 -0.22 0.12
CA ASP A 49 -6.47 1.03 0.41
C ASP A 49 -6.94 1.73 -0.87
N LEU A 50 -6.10 1.77 -1.92
CA LEU A 50 -6.47 2.35 -3.21
C LEU A 50 -7.63 1.60 -3.89
N CYS A 51 -7.68 0.27 -3.77
CA CYS A 51 -8.81 -0.53 -4.23
C CYS A 51 -10.10 -0.26 -3.44
N GLY A 52 -10.02 0.32 -2.23
CA GLY A 52 -11.17 0.79 -1.47
C GLY A 52 -11.76 2.10 -2.03
N ARG A 53 -11.00 2.86 -2.83
CA ARG A 53 -11.38 4.21 -3.27
C ARG A 53 -12.18 4.20 -4.56
N ARG A 54 -13.33 4.87 -4.54
CA ARG A 54 -14.18 5.06 -5.72
C ARG A 54 -13.40 5.83 -6.80
N GLY A 55 -13.45 5.35 -8.04
CA GLY A 55 -12.77 5.96 -9.19
C GLY A 55 -11.38 5.39 -9.48
N ILE A 56 -10.65 4.89 -8.47
CA ILE A 56 -9.35 4.22 -8.68
C ILE A 56 -9.53 2.70 -8.75
N ARG A 57 -10.45 2.16 -7.94
CA ARG A 57 -10.73 0.72 -7.85
C ARG A 57 -10.90 0.04 -9.21
N GLN A 58 -11.73 0.60 -10.08
CA GLN A 58 -12.04 -0.01 -11.38
C GLN A 58 -10.80 -0.13 -12.26
N GLU A 59 -9.96 0.92 -12.28
CA GLU A 59 -8.72 0.92 -13.05
C GLU A 59 -7.76 -0.16 -12.53
N LEU A 60 -7.59 -0.27 -11.21
CA LEU A 60 -6.72 -1.29 -10.61
C LEU A 60 -7.25 -2.72 -10.79
N GLU A 61 -8.57 -2.92 -10.72
CA GLU A 61 -9.17 -4.25 -10.90
C GLU A 61 -8.94 -4.80 -12.32
N HIS A 62 -8.94 -3.94 -13.34
CA HIS A 62 -8.75 -4.31 -14.76
C HIS A 62 -7.30 -4.55 -15.18
N ILE A 63 -6.31 -4.26 -14.34
CA ILE A 63 -4.91 -4.51 -14.66
C ILE A 63 -4.65 -6.02 -14.73
N ASP A 64 -3.91 -6.45 -15.75
CA ASP A 64 -3.51 -7.84 -15.95
C ASP A 64 -2.63 -8.36 -14.81
N ALA A 65 -2.70 -9.66 -14.53
CA ALA A 65 -2.07 -10.27 -13.36
C ALA A 65 -0.54 -10.13 -13.34
N ASP A 66 0.11 -10.20 -14.51
CA ASP A 66 1.55 -9.97 -14.66
C ASP A 66 1.93 -8.53 -14.31
N VAL A 67 1.18 -7.55 -14.82
CA VAL A 67 1.40 -6.14 -14.50
C VAL A 67 1.13 -5.85 -13.02
N LYS A 68 0.16 -6.52 -12.39
CA LYS A 68 -0.05 -6.42 -10.94
C LYS A 68 1.18 -6.87 -10.14
N VAL A 69 1.80 -7.97 -10.53
CA VAL A 69 3.05 -8.46 -9.92
C VAL A 69 4.17 -7.44 -10.10
N GLU A 70 4.33 -6.86 -11.29
CA GLU A 70 5.35 -5.84 -11.56
C GLU A 70 5.14 -4.57 -10.72
N ILE A 71 3.91 -4.07 -10.64
CA ILE A 71 3.55 -2.91 -9.80
C ILE A 71 3.95 -3.16 -8.35
N VAL A 72 3.58 -4.31 -7.81
CA VAL A 72 3.90 -4.67 -6.42
C VAL A 72 5.42 -4.80 -6.23
N ALA A 73 6.13 -5.43 -7.16
CA ALA A 73 7.58 -5.58 -7.10
C ALA A 73 8.29 -4.22 -7.08
N VAL A 74 7.93 -3.31 -7.99
CA VAL A 74 8.52 -1.96 -8.07
C VAL A 74 8.21 -1.14 -6.82
N LEU A 75 6.96 -1.15 -6.33
CA LEU A 75 6.59 -0.44 -5.11
C LEU A 75 7.34 -0.97 -3.89
N SER A 76 7.44 -2.29 -3.76
CA SER A 76 8.17 -2.94 -2.67
C SER A 76 9.64 -2.51 -2.67
N GLU A 77 10.26 -2.41 -3.84
CA GLU A 77 11.64 -1.98 -3.97
C GLU A 77 11.83 -0.50 -3.58
N ILE A 78 10.95 0.38 -4.05
CA ILE A 78 10.97 1.80 -3.66
C ILE A 78 10.83 1.95 -2.14
N ILE A 79 9.93 1.19 -1.52
CA ILE A 79 9.71 1.21 -0.07
C ILE A 79 10.95 0.68 0.67
N ARG A 80 11.57 -0.42 0.20
CA ARG A 80 12.83 -0.92 0.79
C ARG A 80 13.92 0.15 0.76
N LEU A 81 14.09 0.84 -0.36
CA LEU A 81 15.07 1.93 -0.49
C LEU A 81 14.74 3.10 0.44
N GLY A 82 13.46 3.44 0.61
CA GLY A 82 13.02 4.47 1.56
C GLY A 82 13.25 4.09 3.02
N MET A 83 13.06 2.83 3.39
CA MET A 83 13.30 2.30 4.74
C MET A 83 14.79 2.17 5.07
N ALA A 84 15.62 1.88 4.07
CA ALA A 84 17.07 1.72 4.21
C ALA A 84 17.80 3.07 4.29
N GLN A 85 17.20 4.16 3.83
CA GLN A 85 17.79 5.48 3.98
C GLN A 85 17.80 5.88 5.46
N PRO A 86 18.97 6.18 6.06
CA PRO A 86 18.99 6.80 7.37
C PRO A 86 18.22 8.12 7.24
N SER A 87 17.21 8.31 8.10
CA SER A 87 16.45 9.55 8.14
C SER A 87 17.44 10.71 8.14
N ALA A 88 17.46 11.47 7.05
CA ALA A 88 18.11 12.76 7.03
C ALA A 88 17.28 13.64 7.95
N ALA A 89 17.56 13.53 9.25
CA ALA A 89 17.03 14.41 10.27
C ALA A 89 17.40 15.83 9.83
N SER A 90 16.40 16.57 9.38
CA SER A 90 16.41 18.00 9.15
C SER A 90 15.34 18.60 10.05
#